data_AF-I4D316-F1
#
_entry.id   AF-I4D316-F1
#
_cell.length_a   1.000
_cell.length_b   1.000
_cell.length_c   1.000
_cell.angle_alpha   90.00
_cell.angle_beta   90.00
_cell.angle_gamma   90.00
#
_symmetry.space_group_name_H-M   'P 1'
#
loop_
_entity.id
_entity.type
_entity.pdbx_description
1 polymer ?
#
loop_
_entity_poly.entity_id
_entity_poly.type
_entity_poly.pdbx_seq_one_letter_code
_entity_poly.pdbx_strand_id
1 'polypeptide(L)'
;MLITCDNNMQMGYIYLMPSEATVEYTLEESDIGLYYDLESLSIPRIKWLGMGQILSQMRLSVKTYREAVNNVFHCEYWNDLDSEGYMMGIELYLTEDILLPLVAHQAFKVYDIRWRNQDFRVLTLDAYLDVLNKNNVIYPLTPEKDAFVILSIDPASKVARVMALISGRDDLYPVDYLRQPLFVLANSSRSFERQ
;
A
#
# COMPACT_ATOMS: atom_id res chain seq x y z
N MET A 1 2.68 4.08 9.59
CA MET A 1 1.68 3.80 8.54
C MET A 1 0.46 3.34 9.29
N LEU A 2 -0.72 3.77 8.90
CA LEU A 2 -1.95 3.29 9.50
C LEU A 2 -2.71 2.51 8.44
N ILE A 3 -3.11 1.28 8.77
CA ILE A 3 -3.96 0.45 7.92
C ILE A 3 -5.22 0.15 8.74
N THR A 4 -6.35 0.68 8.29
CA THR A 4 -7.65 0.41 8.90
C THR A 4 -8.40 -0.64 8.09
N CYS A 5 -9.22 -1.44 8.77
CA CYS A 5 -10.12 -2.42 8.20
C CYS A 5 -11.39 -2.44 9.04
N ASP A 6 -12.49 -1.95 8.49
CA ASP A 6 -13.82 -2.12 9.07
C ASP A 6 -14.50 -3.32 8.40
N ASN A 7 -14.56 -4.42 9.14
CA ASN A 7 -15.07 -5.68 8.62
C ASN A 7 -16.58 -5.64 8.31
N ASN A 8 -17.35 -4.76 8.98
CA ASN A 8 -18.79 -4.60 8.72
C ASN A 8 -19.03 -3.86 7.41
N MET A 9 -18.18 -2.86 7.10
CA MET A 9 -18.26 -2.07 5.87
C MET A 9 -17.51 -2.72 4.71
N GLN A 10 -16.70 -3.76 4.99
CA GLN A 10 -15.81 -4.43 4.04
C GLN A 10 -14.84 -3.46 3.34
N MET A 11 -14.40 -2.45 4.09
CA MET A 11 -13.58 -1.37 3.59
C MET A 11 -12.39 -1.13 4.52
N GLY A 12 -11.28 -0.71 3.92
CA GLY A 12 -10.13 -0.24 4.65
C GLY A 12 -9.56 1.03 4.07
N TYR A 13 -8.64 1.62 4.82
CA TYR A 13 -7.88 2.77 4.36
C TYR A 13 -6.41 2.62 4.78
N ILE A 14 -5.50 2.92 3.87
CA ILE A 14 -4.06 2.95 4.14
C ILE A 14 -3.59 4.39 4.13
N TYR A 15 -3.17 4.91 5.28
CA TYR A 15 -2.50 6.21 5.40
C TYR A 15 -1.01 6.04 5.20
N LEU A 16 -0.50 6.59 4.10
CA LEU A 16 0.88 6.41 3.65
C LEU A 16 1.83 7.44 4.27
N MET A 17 1.29 8.55 4.75
CA MET A 17 2.03 9.61 5.42
C MET A 17 1.36 9.98 6.76
N PRO A 18 2.14 10.42 7.76
CA PRO A 18 1.57 10.93 9.01
C PRO A 18 0.68 12.15 8.75
N SER A 19 -0.47 12.20 9.41
CA SER A 19 -1.38 13.36 9.40
C SER A 19 -2.08 13.50 10.75
N GLU A 20 -2.73 14.65 11.00
CA GLU A 20 -3.50 14.86 12.24
C GLU A 20 -4.58 13.77 12.43
N ALA A 21 -5.22 13.33 11.34
CA ALA A 21 -6.20 12.23 11.38
C ALA A 21 -5.61 10.92 11.89
N THR A 22 -4.32 10.66 11.66
CA THR A 22 -3.67 9.42 12.15
C THR A 22 -3.37 9.43 13.65
N VAL A 23 -3.43 10.60 14.30
CA VAL A 23 -3.13 10.76 15.74
C VAL A 23 -4.27 10.23 16.63
N GLU A 24 -5.50 10.25 16.12
CA GLU A 24 -6.67 9.80 16.88
C GLU A 24 -6.77 8.27 16.99
N TYR A 25 -6.10 7.53 16.11
CA TYR A 25 -6.13 6.07 16.11
C TYR A 25 -5.17 5.49 17.14
N THR A 26 -5.71 4.68 18.04
CA THR A 26 -4.93 3.90 19.02
C THR A 26 -5.21 2.41 18.87
N LEU A 27 -4.26 1.56 19.29
CA LEU A 27 -4.45 0.10 19.27
C LEU A 27 -5.43 -0.39 20.34
N GLU A 28 -5.81 0.46 21.31
CA GLU A 28 -6.74 0.10 22.39
C GLU A 28 -8.13 -0.28 21.85
N GLU A 29 -8.52 0.30 20.71
CA GLU A 29 -9.81 0.05 20.05
C GLU A 29 -9.71 -0.95 18.90
N SER A 30 -8.53 -1.55 18.67
CA SER A 30 -8.29 -2.50 17.58
C SER A 30 -8.41 -3.96 18.03
N ASP A 31 -9.20 -4.74 17.31
CA ASP A 31 -9.34 -6.18 17.52
C ASP A 31 -8.13 -6.99 17.00
N ILE A 32 -7.12 -6.33 16.40
CA ILE A 32 -5.95 -7.02 15.84
C ILE A 32 -5.17 -7.84 16.90
N GLY A 33 -5.22 -7.40 18.16
CA GLY A 33 -4.60 -8.09 19.30
C GLY A 33 -5.22 -9.45 19.63
N LEU A 34 -6.40 -9.77 19.07
CA LEU A 34 -7.00 -11.10 19.16
C LEU A 34 -6.29 -12.15 18.27
N TYR A 35 -5.42 -11.70 17.36
CA TYR A 35 -4.75 -12.53 16.36
C TYR A 35 -3.23 -12.48 16.46
N TYR A 36 -2.66 -11.35 16.86
CA TYR A 36 -1.21 -11.14 16.91
C TYR A 36 -0.76 -10.49 18.20
N ASP A 37 0.49 -10.78 18.58
CA ASP A 37 1.21 -9.99 19.57
C ASP A 37 1.57 -8.63 18.96
N LEU A 38 1.05 -7.55 19.56
CA LEU A 38 1.20 -6.19 19.05
C LEU A 38 2.66 -5.75 18.99
N GLU A 39 3.51 -6.21 19.90
CA GLU A 39 4.94 -5.87 19.92
C GLU A 39 5.71 -6.52 18.76
N SER A 40 5.16 -7.58 18.18
CA SER A 40 5.76 -8.31 17.06
C SER A 40 5.43 -7.70 15.69
N LEU A 41 4.40 -6.86 15.62
CA LEU A 41 3.93 -6.27 14.36
C LEU A 41 4.90 -5.21 13.87
N SER A 42 5.56 -5.49 12.75
CA SER A 42 6.45 -4.55 12.08
C SER A 42 6.52 -4.83 10.60
N ILE A 43 6.87 -3.80 9.83
CA ILE A 43 7.16 -3.96 8.41
C ILE A 43 8.68 -4.04 8.22
N PRO A 44 9.20 -5.15 7.67
CA PRO A 44 10.63 -5.32 7.50
C PRO A 44 11.15 -4.40 6.38
N ARG A 45 12.36 -3.88 6.60
CA ARG A 45 13.14 -3.15 5.60
C ARG A 45 14.24 -4.07 5.05
N ILE A 46 14.27 -4.26 3.74
CA ILE A 46 15.10 -5.28 3.08
C ILE A 46 15.86 -4.63 1.92
N LYS A 47 17.17 -4.83 1.85
CA LYS A 47 17.92 -4.44 0.65
C LYS A 47 17.76 -5.50 -0.44
N TRP A 48 17.27 -5.13 -1.62
CA TRP A 48 17.09 -6.06 -2.74
C TRP A 48 17.67 -5.53 -4.05
N LEU A 49 18.84 -6.05 -4.41
CA LEU A 49 19.57 -5.62 -5.61
C LEU A 49 18.92 -6.03 -6.94
N GLY A 50 18.13 -7.10 -6.95
CA GLY A 50 17.51 -7.64 -8.17
C GLY A 50 16.17 -7.00 -8.57
N MET A 51 15.45 -6.38 -7.62
CA MET A 51 14.10 -5.87 -7.88
C MET A 51 14.08 -4.80 -8.99
N GLY A 52 15.07 -3.91 -9.04
CA GLY A 52 15.15 -2.89 -10.10
C GLY A 52 15.26 -3.48 -11.52
N GLN A 53 15.87 -4.64 -11.69
CA GLN A 53 15.91 -5.34 -12.97
C GLN A 53 14.52 -5.84 -13.35
N ILE A 54 13.77 -6.39 -12.39
CA ILE A 54 12.39 -6.87 -12.59
C ILE A 54 11.47 -5.70 -12.94
N LEU A 55 11.52 -4.60 -12.19
CA LEU A 55 10.74 -3.39 -12.48
C LEU A 55 11.03 -2.82 -13.87
N SER A 56 12.26 -2.98 -14.38
CA SER A 56 12.64 -2.56 -15.73
C SER A 56 12.00 -3.38 -16.85
N GLN A 57 11.50 -4.58 -16.52
CA GLN A 57 10.76 -5.45 -17.45
C GLN A 57 9.25 -5.20 -17.41
N MET A 58 8.75 -4.52 -16.38
CA MET A 58 7.33 -4.18 -16.26
C MET A 58 6.97 -3.01 -17.17
N ARG A 59 5.68 -2.90 -17.52
CA ARG A 59 5.18 -1.78 -18.31
C ARG A 59 5.20 -0.50 -17.48
N LEU A 60 6.00 0.47 -17.89
CA LEU A 60 5.92 1.85 -17.38
C LEU A 60 4.98 2.68 -18.28
N SER A 61 4.01 3.33 -17.66
CA SER A 61 3.11 4.28 -18.32
C SER A 61 3.82 5.59 -18.70
N VAL A 62 3.40 6.17 -19.82
CA VAL A 62 3.77 7.54 -20.21
C VAL A 62 2.88 8.60 -19.56
N LYS A 63 1.67 8.22 -19.13
CA LYS A 63 0.74 9.06 -18.36
C LYS A 63 1.06 8.95 -16.88
N THR A 64 0.88 10.04 -16.16
CA THR A 64 0.82 10.03 -14.69
C THR A 64 -0.40 9.23 -14.20
N TYR A 65 -0.37 8.85 -12.93
CA TYR A 65 -1.51 8.21 -12.27
C TYR A 65 -2.77 9.06 -12.41
N ARG A 66 -2.67 10.37 -12.07
CA ARG A 66 -3.79 11.32 -12.12
C ARG A 66 -4.41 11.44 -13.52
N GLU A 67 -3.60 11.45 -14.58
CA GLU A 67 -4.09 11.48 -15.97
C GLU A 67 -4.73 10.17 -16.42
N ALA A 68 -4.36 9.04 -15.81
CA ALA A 68 -4.83 7.72 -16.19
C ALA A 68 -6.15 7.33 -15.49
N VAL A 69 -6.38 7.81 -14.27
CA VAL A 69 -7.65 7.61 -13.54
C VAL A 69 -8.81 8.14 -14.38
N ASN A 70 -9.87 7.33 -14.48
CA ASN A 70 -11.09 7.54 -15.27
C ASN A 70 -10.91 7.62 -16.80
N ASN A 71 -9.67 7.57 -17.31
CA ASN A 71 -9.38 7.52 -18.75
C ASN A 71 -8.89 6.14 -19.20
N VAL A 72 -8.18 5.43 -18.33
CA VAL A 72 -7.54 4.13 -18.60
C VAL A 72 -8.05 3.05 -17.65
N PHE A 73 -8.27 3.42 -16.39
CA PHE A 73 -8.78 2.56 -15.33
C PHE A 73 -9.62 3.36 -14.35
N HIS A 74 -10.39 2.65 -13.52
CA HIS A 74 -11.10 3.21 -12.36
C HIS A 74 -10.43 2.74 -11.08
N CYS A 75 -10.46 3.58 -10.05
CA CYS A 75 -10.04 3.17 -8.72
C CYS A 75 -11.06 2.16 -8.14
N GLU A 76 -10.60 1.26 -7.27
CA GLU A 76 -11.50 0.36 -6.51
C GLU A 76 -12.48 1.18 -5.66
N TYR A 77 -11.95 2.13 -4.89
CA TYR A 77 -12.69 3.21 -4.24
C TYR A 77 -12.03 4.55 -4.57
N TRP A 78 -11.55 5.30 -3.58
CA TRP A 78 -10.83 6.55 -3.76
C TRP A 78 -9.36 6.45 -3.35
N ASN A 79 -8.51 7.26 -3.98
CA ASN A 79 -7.12 7.40 -3.56
C ASN A 79 -6.84 8.89 -3.36
N ASP A 80 -6.35 9.24 -2.18
CA ASP A 80 -6.06 10.63 -1.85
C ASP A 80 -4.68 11.00 -2.38
N LEU A 81 -4.62 12.13 -3.08
CA LEU A 81 -3.40 12.73 -3.56
C LEU A 81 -3.19 14.08 -2.89
N ASP A 82 -1.95 14.46 -2.65
CA ASP A 82 -1.62 15.84 -2.27
C ASP A 82 -1.77 16.81 -3.46
N SER A 83 -1.46 18.10 -3.22
CA SER A 83 -1.54 19.13 -4.26
C SER A 83 -0.66 18.81 -5.47
N GLU A 84 0.51 18.21 -5.22
CA GLU A 84 1.51 17.90 -6.25
C GLU A 84 1.19 16.61 -7.01
N GLY A 85 0.35 15.73 -6.45
CA GLY A 85 -0.06 14.47 -7.07
C GLY A 85 0.55 13.23 -6.45
N TYR A 86 1.23 13.35 -5.32
CA TYR A 86 1.72 12.21 -4.55
C TYR A 86 0.59 11.57 -3.74
N MET A 87 0.60 10.24 -3.65
CA MET A 87 -0.44 9.49 -2.97
C MET A 87 -0.29 9.64 -1.45
N MET A 88 -1.34 10.05 -0.75
CA MET A 88 -1.36 10.19 0.70
C MET A 88 -2.11 9.04 1.38
N GLY A 89 -3.11 8.50 0.71
CA GLY A 89 -3.80 7.32 1.18
C GLY A 89 -4.63 6.61 0.13
N ILE A 90 -5.04 5.41 0.48
CA ILE A 90 -5.65 4.41 -0.41
C ILE A 90 -6.89 3.87 0.29
N GLU A 91 -8.06 4.11 -0.28
CA GLU A 91 -9.30 3.44 0.11
C GLU A 91 -9.48 2.19 -0.75
N LEU A 92 -9.77 1.05 -0.11
CA LEU A 92 -9.75 -0.26 -0.75
C LEU A 92 -10.73 -1.23 -0.10
N TYR A 93 -11.08 -2.27 -0.84
CA TYR A 93 -11.80 -3.40 -0.28
C TYR A 93 -10.84 -4.20 0.60
N LEU A 94 -11.06 -4.16 1.90
CA LEU A 94 -10.22 -4.82 2.88
C LEU A 94 -11.09 -5.35 4.01
N THR A 95 -11.22 -6.67 4.06
CA THR A 95 -11.91 -7.38 5.12
C THR A 95 -10.91 -8.02 6.08
N GLU A 96 -11.40 -8.50 7.22
CA GLU A 96 -10.59 -9.29 8.16
C GLU A 96 -9.90 -10.47 7.44
N ASP A 97 -10.65 -11.20 6.61
CA ASP A 97 -10.17 -12.36 5.86
C ASP A 97 -9.08 -12.02 4.82
N ILE A 98 -8.94 -10.75 4.43
CA ILE A 98 -7.88 -10.28 3.53
C ILE A 98 -6.72 -9.71 4.33
N LEU A 99 -7.00 -8.87 5.34
CA LEU A 99 -5.97 -8.21 6.12
C LEU A 99 -5.11 -9.21 6.90
N LEU A 100 -5.73 -10.19 7.58
CA LEU A 100 -4.98 -11.13 8.43
C LEU A 100 -3.97 -11.96 7.62
N PRO A 101 -4.32 -12.57 6.47
CA PRO A 101 -3.32 -13.24 5.63
C PRO A 101 -2.19 -12.33 5.14
N LEU A 102 -2.49 -11.07 4.76
CA LEU A 102 -1.46 -10.12 4.34
C LEU A 102 -0.45 -9.83 5.45
N VAL A 103 -0.94 -9.67 6.69
CA VAL A 103 -0.09 -9.50 7.88
C VAL A 103 0.71 -10.77 8.17
N ALA A 104 0.04 -11.93 8.23
CA ALA A 104 0.66 -13.22 8.55
C ALA A 104 1.78 -13.60 7.56
N HIS A 105 1.61 -13.29 6.28
CA HIS A 105 2.58 -13.60 5.23
C HIS A 105 3.60 -12.49 5.00
N GLN A 106 3.58 -11.43 5.82
CA GLN A 106 4.45 -10.26 5.67
C GLN A 106 4.41 -9.72 4.23
N ALA A 107 3.21 -9.51 3.70
CA ALA A 107 3.01 -8.92 2.38
C ALA A 107 3.53 -7.48 2.34
N PHE A 108 3.33 -6.74 3.43
CA PHE A 108 3.85 -5.39 3.61
C PHE A 108 5.35 -5.40 3.88
N LYS A 109 6.15 -4.85 2.97
CA LYS A 109 7.61 -4.79 3.06
C LYS A 109 8.13 -3.50 2.45
N VAL A 110 9.21 -2.96 3.01
CA VAL A 110 9.95 -1.85 2.42
C VAL A 110 11.25 -2.39 1.82
N TYR A 111 11.45 -2.22 0.52
CA TYR A 111 12.67 -2.62 -0.16
C TYR A 111 13.52 -1.43 -0.54
N ASP A 112 14.79 -1.43 -0.14
CA ASP A 112 15.80 -0.52 -0.70
C ASP A 112 16.35 -1.13 -1.99
N ILE A 113 16.21 -0.41 -3.10
CA ILE A 113 16.55 -0.89 -4.43
C ILE A 113 17.33 0.16 -5.22
N ARG A 114 17.99 -0.28 -6.30
CA ARG A 114 18.52 0.60 -7.34
C ARG A 114 17.77 0.36 -8.63
N TRP A 115 17.16 1.41 -9.18
CA TRP A 115 16.39 1.34 -10.42
C TRP A 115 16.65 2.58 -11.25
N ARG A 116 16.87 2.42 -12.57
CA ARG A 116 17.14 3.54 -13.49
C ARG A 116 18.29 4.45 -13.03
N ASN A 117 19.36 3.84 -12.51
CA ASN A 117 20.55 4.51 -11.98
C ASN A 117 20.32 5.42 -10.77
N GLN A 118 19.17 5.31 -10.11
CA GLN A 118 18.84 6.02 -8.88
C GLN A 118 18.44 5.03 -7.80
N ASP A 119 18.52 5.46 -6.55
CA ASP A 119 18.09 4.65 -5.41
C ASP A 119 16.62 4.95 -5.13
N PHE A 120 15.86 3.90 -4.88
CA PHE A 120 14.41 3.96 -4.61
C PHE A 120 14.07 3.06 -3.43
N ARG A 121 12.95 3.39 -2.78
CA ARG A 121 12.28 2.56 -1.78
C ARG A 121 10.98 2.02 -2.38
N VAL A 122 10.71 0.73 -2.21
CA VAL A 122 9.44 0.11 -2.64
C VAL A 122 8.66 -0.38 -1.43
N LEU A 123 7.48 0.18 -1.19
CA LEU A 123 6.52 -0.33 -0.21
C LEU A 123 5.55 -1.28 -0.93
N THR A 124 5.58 -2.56 -0.62
CA THR A 124 4.58 -3.53 -1.12
C THR A 124 3.33 -3.50 -0.25
N LEU A 125 2.16 -3.62 -0.88
CA LEU A 125 0.85 -3.72 -0.22
C LEU A 125 0.19 -5.08 -0.42
N ASP A 126 0.86 -5.96 -1.17
CA ASP A 126 0.43 -7.32 -1.47
C ASP A 126 1.67 -8.24 -1.55
N ALA A 127 1.47 -9.54 -1.72
CA ALA A 127 2.54 -10.50 -1.88
C ALA A 127 3.46 -10.11 -3.06
N TYR A 128 4.77 -10.19 -2.84
CA TYR A 128 5.74 -9.64 -3.80
C TYR A 128 5.65 -10.25 -5.21
N LEU A 129 5.22 -11.51 -5.34
CA LEU A 129 5.02 -12.16 -6.63
C LEU A 129 3.86 -11.51 -7.41
N ASP A 130 2.80 -11.11 -6.71
CA ASP A 130 1.66 -10.43 -7.29
C ASP A 130 1.97 -8.97 -7.60
N VAL A 131 2.75 -8.29 -6.74
CA VAL A 131 3.28 -6.95 -7.00
C VAL A 131 4.11 -6.91 -8.28
N LEU A 132 5.04 -7.86 -8.43
CA LEU A 132 6.00 -7.92 -9.53
C LEU A 132 5.45 -8.66 -10.76
N ASN A 133 4.14 -8.90 -10.82
CA ASN A 133 3.51 -9.48 -11.98
C ASN A 133 3.74 -8.58 -13.22
N LYS A 134 4.26 -9.15 -14.30
CA LYS A 134 4.57 -8.43 -15.55
C LYS A 134 3.37 -7.73 -16.21
N ASN A 135 2.15 -8.16 -15.87
CA ASN A 135 0.92 -7.56 -16.36
C ASN A 135 0.53 -6.28 -15.59
N ASN A 136 1.09 -6.10 -14.39
CA ASN A 136 0.93 -4.86 -13.65
C ASN A 136 1.62 -3.70 -14.38
N VAL A 137 1.16 -2.50 -14.08
CA VAL A 137 1.62 -1.28 -14.73
C VAL A 137 2.18 -0.35 -13.67
N ILE A 138 3.35 0.21 -13.95
CA ILE A 138 3.93 1.26 -13.15
C ILE A 138 3.44 2.59 -13.70
N TYR A 139 2.83 3.43 -12.87
CA TYR A 139 2.46 4.79 -13.21
C TYR A 139 3.31 5.76 -12.41
N PRO A 140 3.96 6.75 -13.05
CA PRO A 140 4.52 7.87 -12.31
C PRO A 140 3.41 8.63 -11.59
N LEU A 141 3.65 9.05 -10.35
CA LEU A 141 2.71 9.90 -9.63
C LEU A 141 2.71 11.32 -10.21
N THR A 142 3.89 11.81 -10.56
CA THR A 142 4.11 13.15 -11.11
C THR A 142 5.03 13.14 -12.34
N PRO A 143 5.10 14.23 -13.14
CA PRO A 143 6.00 14.33 -14.29
C PRO A 143 7.50 14.18 -13.97
N GLU A 144 7.91 14.48 -12.73
CA GLU A 144 9.29 14.39 -12.24
C GLU A 144 9.80 12.94 -12.20
N LYS A 145 8.89 11.95 -12.11
CA LYS A 145 9.21 10.52 -12.08
C LYS A 145 10.15 10.15 -10.94
N ASP A 146 9.97 10.81 -9.80
CA ASP A 146 10.65 10.56 -8.53
C ASP A 146 9.83 9.65 -7.60
N ALA A 147 8.52 9.50 -7.86
CA ALA A 147 7.66 8.52 -7.23
C ALA A 147 6.68 7.87 -8.21
N PHE A 148 6.31 6.63 -7.93
CA PHE A 148 5.48 5.78 -8.78
C PHE A 148 4.55 4.91 -7.95
N VAL A 149 3.49 4.43 -8.60
CA VAL A 149 2.57 3.42 -8.07
C VAL A 149 2.50 2.24 -9.02
N ILE A 150 2.49 1.02 -8.48
CA ILE A 150 2.26 -0.21 -9.24
C ILE A 150 0.78 -0.57 -9.12
N LEU A 151 0.10 -0.73 -10.25
CA LEU A 151 -1.31 -1.11 -10.32
C LEU A 151 -1.50 -2.47 -10.97
N SER A 152 -2.32 -3.31 -10.35
CA SER A 152 -2.98 -4.43 -11.02
C SER A 152 -4.31 -3.92 -11.55
N ILE A 153 -4.56 -4.07 -12.86
CA ILE A 153 -5.78 -3.57 -13.50
C ILE A 153 -6.54 -4.76 -14.05
N ASP A 154 -7.76 -4.97 -13.55
CA ASP A 154 -8.63 -6.00 -14.08
C ASP A 154 -9.02 -5.67 -15.54
N PRO A 155 -8.73 -6.55 -16.52
CA PRO A 155 -8.91 -6.22 -17.91
C PRO A 155 -10.38 -6.06 -18.32
N ALA A 156 -11.32 -6.64 -17.57
CA ALA A 156 -12.74 -6.64 -17.88
C ALA A 156 -13.45 -5.39 -17.32
N SER A 157 -13.34 -5.17 -16.02
CA SER A 157 -13.96 -4.05 -15.28
C SER A 157 -13.17 -2.76 -15.37
N LYS A 158 -11.87 -2.83 -15.70
CA LYS A 158 -10.91 -1.72 -15.63
C LYS A 158 -10.71 -1.18 -14.21
N VAL A 159 -11.14 -1.88 -13.18
CA VAL A 159 -10.85 -1.51 -11.80
C VAL A 159 -9.38 -1.81 -11.50
N ALA A 160 -8.69 -0.84 -10.89
CA ALA A 160 -7.29 -0.92 -10.52
C ALA A 160 -7.12 -1.04 -9.01
N ARG A 161 -6.26 -1.97 -8.60
CA ARG A 161 -5.78 -2.13 -7.23
C ARG A 161 -4.35 -1.64 -7.10
N VAL A 162 -4.06 -0.92 -6.01
CA VAL A 162 -2.70 -0.47 -5.68
C VAL A 162 -1.92 -1.64 -5.09
N MET A 163 -0.84 -2.03 -5.76
CA MET A 163 -0.01 -3.16 -5.37
C MET A 163 1.24 -2.73 -4.60
N ALA A 164 1.83 -1.59 -4.97
CA ALA A 164 3.00 -1.04 -4.32
C ALA A 164 3.21 0.44 -4.64
N LEU A 165 4.00 1.11 -3.81
CA LEU A 165 4.53 2.45 -4.04
C LEU A 165 6.04 2.40 -4.18
N ILE A 166 6.57 3.21 -5.07
CA ILE A 166 8.00 3.37 -5.32
C ILE A 166 8.33 4.85 -5.11
N SER A 167 9.33 5.18 -4.30
CA SER A 167 9.75 6.57 -4.07
C SER A 167 11.27 6.69 -3.98
N GLY A 168 11.83 7.63 -4.73
CA GLY A 168 13.22 8.07 -4.63
C GLY A 168 13.38 9.26 -3.67
N ARG A 169 12.27 9.71 -3.07
CA ARG A 169 12.20 10.84 -2.15
C ARG A 169 12.16 10.36 -0.71
N ASP A 170 13.01 10.93 0.12
CA ASP A 170 13.11 10.58 1.54
C ASP A 170 12.00 11.21 2.38
N ASP A 171 11.53 12.39 1.96
CA ASP A 171 10.45 13.14 2.61
C ASP A 171 9.07 12.55 2.34
N LEU A 172 8.90 11.83 1.22
CA LEU A 172 7.70 11.06 0.93
C LEU A 172 7.80 9.66 1.53
N TYR A 173 6.72 9.24 2.20
CA TYR A 173 6.59 7.92 2.84
C TYR A 173 7.73 7.64 3.85
N PRO A 174 7.77 8.35 4.99
CA PRO A 174 8.87 8.24 5.95
C PRO A 174 9.06 6.79 6.43
N VAL A 175 10.29 6.27 6.32
CA VAL A 175 10.57 4.85 6.60
C VAL A 175 10.22 4.47 8.04
N ASP A 176 10.52 5.33 9.01
CA ASP A 176 10.21 5.05 10.41
C ASP A 176 8.70 4.94 10.64
N TYR A 177 7.92 5.78 9.97
CA TYR A 177 6.47 5.66 9.93
C TYR A 177 6.05 4.36 9.27
N LEU A 178 6.57 4.01 8.08
CA LEU A 178 6.19 2.78 7.38
C LEU A 178 6.50 1.51 8.17
N ARG A 179 7.65 1.45 8.86
CA ARG A 179 8.13 0.25 9.57
C ARG A 179 7.36 -0.06 10.84
N GLN A 180 6.71 0.93 11.42
CA GLN A 180 5.87 0.80 12.61
C GLN A 180 4.40 1.01 12.22
N PRO A 181 3.79 0.05 11.51
CA PRO A 181 2.40 0.16 11.14
C PRO A 181 1.49 0.03 12.38
N LEU A 182 0.44 0.83 12.41
CA LEU A 182 -0.74 0.56 13.23
C LEU A 182 -1.73 -0.19 12.34
N PHE A 183 -2.03 -1.44 12.69
CA PHE A 183 -3.09 -2.21 12.06
C PHE A 183 -4.35 -2.11 12.92
N VAL A 184 -5.36 -1.41 12.40
CA VAL A 184 -6.64 -1.23 13.08
C VAL A 184 -7.67 -2.14 12.43
N LEU A 185 -8.03 -3.20 13.14
CA LEU A 185 -9.12 -4.10 12.77
C LEU A 185 -10.33 -3.75 13.62
N ALA A 186 -11.39 -3.24 13.00
CA ALA A 186 -12.65 -2.95 13.66
C ALA A 186 -13.69 -4.03 13.31
N ASN A 187 -14.57 -4.33 14.28
CA ASN A 187 -15.69 -5.26 14.14
C ASN A 187 -15.25 -6.69 13.79
N SER A 188 -14.25 -7.20 14.51
CA SER A 188 -13.73 -8.54 14.24
C SER A 188 -14.79 -9.63 14.41
N SER A 189 -14.72 -10.67 13.57
CA SER A 189 -15.58 -11.84 13.68
C SER A 189 -15.45 -12.52 15.06
N ARG A 190 -14.25 -12.52 15.66
CA ARG A 190 -13.98 -13.10 16.99
C ARG A 190 -14.53 -12.29 18.16
N SER A 191 -14.82 -11.00 17.97
CA SER A 191 -15.39 -10.16 19.02
C SER A 191 -16.84 -10.53 19.32
N PHE A 192 -17.56 -11.07 18.34
CA PHE A 192 -18.95 -11.51 18.48
C PHE A 192 -19.09 -12.92 19.08
N GLU A 193 -18.05 -13.77 19.03
CA GLU A 193 -18.08 -15.11 19.63
C GLU A 193 -17.91 -15.11 21.16
N ARG A 194 -17.60 -13.94 21.76
CA ARG A 194 -17.43 -13.78 23.22
C ARG A 194 -18.67 -13.26 23.95
N GLN A 195 -19.77 -12.96 23.23
CA GLN A 195 -21.07 -12.57 23.80
C GLN A 195 -22.05 -13.74 23.77
#